data_AF-A0A2N6SDC3-F1
#
_entry.id   AF-A0A2N6SDC3-F1
#
_cell.length_a   1.000
_cell.length_b   1.000
_cell.length_c   1.000
_cell.angle_alpha   90.00
_cell.angle_beta   90.00
_cell.angle_gamma   90.00
#
_symmetry.space_group_name_H-M   'P 1'
#
loop_
_entity.id
_entity.type
_entity.pdbx_description
1 polymer ?
#
loop_
_entity_poly.entity_id
_entity_poly.type
_entity_poly.pdbx_seq_one_letter_code
_entity_poly.pdbx_strand_id
1 'polypeptide(L)'
;MNNKSGRILKFSAYILLSGVVGFFGGSYAGKLVPKVEDISVILLIISCVLGVVIQIIVHEAGHLVFGLLTGYKFVSFRVFDFKLEKDDNNKFKLRLQHMRGTLGQCLMKPPKYIEGKFRYKLYLAGGVLGNLIFSVAIWFIYPSIYTLMIVMIGIMFGISNAIPSGFNDGMTYKLSTQDETNKYVLYLTLVVNYYASIGKSYIEEHPEELEKIKNLKIEKPNYNTDALKLIEYDYYQEQFEFEKAYHGLLQFYKENPDMILPYKIEVSKLLIFFMCLLDKENPLLDEFINDSFTKSSLKTNAPQNKTINALIEWKVNNNPERALELLEEGRKILDKCPNLRAQIMEEKYISYIKDLIMKEK
;
A
#
# COMPACT_ATOMS: atom_id res chain seq x y z
N MET A 1 21.39 3.64 11.42
CA MET A 1 22.09 4.94 11.17
C MET A 1 21.29 5.80 10.19
N ASN A 2 20.76 6.92 10.67
CA ASN A 2 19.80 7.77 9.94
C ASN A 2 20.49 8.47 8.74
N ASN A 3 20.16 8.07 7.51
CA ASN A 3 20.78 8.54 6.27
C ASN A 3 20.32 9.98 5.90
N LYS A 4 20.57 10.94 6.81
CA LYS A 4 20.22 12.36 6.65
C LYS A 4 20.80 12.95 5.37
N SER A 5 22.04 12.58 5.03
CA SER A 5 22.70 13.00 3.78
C SER A 5 21.93 12.54 2.53
N GLY A 6 21.52 11.26 2.49
CA GLY A 6 20.68 10.75 1.39
C GLY A 6 19.30 11.39 1.31
N ARG A 7 18.68 11.74 2.45
CA ARG A 7 17.40 12.48 2.49
C ARG A 7 17.55 13.91 1.95
N ILE A 8 18.59 14.63 2.37
CA ILE A 8 18.88 15.99 1.89
C ILE A 8 19.16 15.97 0.39
N LEU A 9 19.98 15.03 -0.08
CA LEU A 9 20.29 14.90 -1.51
C LEU A 9 19.03 14.64 -2.36
N LYS A 10 18.14 13.74 -1.90
CA LYS A 10 16.85 13.49 -2.58
C LYS A 10 15.96 14.72 -2.57
N PHE A 11 15.88 15.43 -1.44
CA PHE A 11 15.10 16.66 -1.34
C PHE A 11 15.63 17.76 -2.27
N SER A 12 16.95 17.95 -2.32
CA SER A 12 17.60 18.85 -3.27
C SER A 12 17.35 18.46 -4.73
N ALA A 13 17.34 17.16 -5.05
CA ALA A 13 16.99 16.68 -6.37
C ALA A 13 15.54 17.02 -6.76
N TYR A 14 14.59 16.91 -5.84
CA TYR A 14 13.20 17.33 -6.08
C TYR A 14 13.06 18.85 -6.26
N ILE A 15 13.78 19.66 -5.48
CA ILE A 15 13.81 21.12 -5.66
C ILE A 15 14.39 21.48 -7.02
N LEU A 16 15.53 20.89 -7.39
CA LEU A 16 16.16 21.12 -8.70
C LEU A 16 15.23 20.70 -9.83
N LEU A 17 14.60 19.52 -9.73
CA LEU A 17 13.63 19.05 -10.73
C LEU A 17 12.46 20.03 -10.87
N SER A 18 11.87 20.45 -9.75
CA SER A 18 10.75 21.40 -9.74
C SER A 18 11.16 22.76 -10.32
N GLY A 19 12.37 23.23 -10.00
CA GLY A 19 12.94 24.46 -10.54
C GLY A 19 13.20 24.38 -12.04
N VAL A 20 13.74 23.26 -12.54
CA VAL A 20 14.00 23.03 -13.97
C VAL A 20 12.67 22.95 -14.73
N VAL A 21 11.73 22.11 -14.29
CA VAL A 21 10.41 22.00 -14.93
C VAL A 21 9.68 23.34 -14.89
N GLY A 22 9.73 24.05 -13.77
CA GLY A 22 9.14 25.38 -13.63
C GLY A 22 9.79 26.45 -14.52
N PHE A 23 11.11 26.46 -14.63
CA PHE A 23 11.84 27.43 -15.46
C PHE A 23 11.57 27.23 -16.95
N PHE A 24 11.68 25.99 -17.44
CA PHE A 24 11.43 25.68 -18.85
C PHE A 24 9.94 25.82 -19.18
N GLY A 25 9.06 25.33 -18.31
CA GLY A 25 7.61 25.46 -18.43
C GLY A 25 7.17 26.92 -18.45
N GLY A 26 7.66 27.74 -17.51
CA GLY A 26 7.36 29.17 -17.42
C GLY A 26 7.94 29.98 -18.60
N SER A 27 9.17 29.68 -19.01
CA SER A 27 9.80 30.34 -20.18
C SER A 27 9.06 30.02 -21.48
N TYR A 28 8.59 28.78 -21.62
CA TYR A 28 7.80 28.36 -22.79
C TYR A 28 6.38 28.93 -22.74
N ALA A 29 5.73 28.90 -21.57
CA ALA A 29 4.44 29.55 -21.33
C ALA A 29 4.51 31.04 -21.71
N GLY A 30 5.55 31.77 -21.29
CA GLY A 30 5.77 33.17 -21.67
C GLY A 30 5.88 33.43 -23.17
N LYS A 31 6.24 32.42 -23.98
CA LYS A 31 6.23 32.49 -25.45
C LYS A 31 4.86 32.16 -26.06
N LEU A 32 4.02 31.42 -25.34
CA LEU A 32 2.65 31.11 -25.74
C LEU A 32 1.67 32.23 -25.37
N VAL A 33 1.87 32.87 -24.21
CA VAL A 33 0.99 33.93 -23.68
C VAL A 33 0.68 35.05 -24.69
N PRO A 34 1.65 35.57 -25.49
CA PRO A 34 1.36 36.62 -26.47
C PRO A 34 0.53 36.14 -27.68
N LYS A 35 0.27 34.83 -27.80
CA LYS A 35 -0.39 34.19 -28.96
C LYS A 35 -1.73 33.53 -28.61
N VAL A 36 -2.14 33.57 -27.34
CA VAL A 36 -3.35 32.90 -26.83
C VAL A 36 -4.24 33.97 -26.20
N GLU A 37 -5.55 33.94 -26.50
CA GLU A 37 -6.57 34.79 -25.89
C GLU A 37 -6.51 34.78 -24.35
N ASP A 38 -7.09 35.81 -23.72
CA ASP A 38 -7.09 36.09 -22.27
C ASP A 38 -6.93 34.84 -21.39
N ILE A 39 -5.77 34.75 -20.72
CA ILE A 39 -5.48 33.64 -19.81
C ILE A 39 -6.42 33.73 -18.60
N SER A 40 -7.42 32.86 -18.57
CA SER A 40 -8.25 32.69 -17.38
C SER A 40 -7.48 31.97 -16.27
N VAL A 41 -7.23 32.68 -15.18
CA VAL A 41 -6.63 32.13 -13.95
C VAL A 41 -7.49 30.98 -13.39
N ILE A 42 -8.82 31.11 -13.46
CA ILE A 42 -9.76 30.08 -13.02
C ILE A 42 -9.55 28.79 -13.82
N LEU A 43 -9.48 28.89 -15.16
CA LEU A 43 -9.22 27.73 -16.01
C LEU A 43 -7.84 27.13 -15.77
N LEU A 44 -6.84 27.93 -15.41
CA LEU A 44 -5.50 27.44 -15.08
C LEU A 44 -5.52 26.59 -13.80
N ILE A 45 -6.20 27.08 -12.75
CA ILE A 45 -6.39 26.32 -11.50
C ILE A 45 -7.15 25.01 -11.78
N ILE A 46 -8.24 25.07 -12.54
CA ILE A 46 -9.01 23.88 -12.93
C ILE A 46 -8.12 22.89 -13.69
N SER A 47 -7.29 23.38 -14.60
CA SER A 47 -6.37 22.54 -15.39
C SER A 47 -5.33 21.85 -14.51
N CYS A 48 -4.81 22.51 -13.48
CA CYS A 48 -3.90 21.90 -12.51
C CYS A 48 -4.60 20.79 -11.71
N VAL A 49 -5.80 21.05 -11.20
CA VAL A 49 -6.57 20.06 -10.42
C VAL A 49 -6.92 18.84 -11.29
N LEU A 50 -7.48 19.07 -12.48
CA LEU A 50 -7.79 18.00 -13.43
C LEU A 50 -6.52 17.28 -13.88
N GLY A 51 -5.42 18.00 -14.09
CA GLY A 51 -4.13 17.42 -14.46
C GLY A 51 -3.63 16.42 -13.44
N VAL A 52 -3.75 16.71 -12.14
CA VAL A 52 -3.39 15.75 -11.08
C VAL A 52 -4.24 14.49 -11.18
N VAL A 53 -5.56 14.62 -11.28
CA VAL A 53 -6.49 13.48 -11.35
C VAL A 53 -6.24 12.63 -12.61
N ILE A 54 -6.14 13.27 -13.77
CA ILE A 54 -5.88 12.61 -15.06
C ILE A 54 -4.55 11.87 -15.03
N GLN A 55 -3.49 12.50 -14.52
CA GLN A 55 -2.16 11.88 -14.50
C GLN A 55 -2.07 10.72 -13.52
N ILE A 56 -2.82 10.71 -12.42
CA ILE A 56 -2.98 9.52 -11.56
C ILE A 56 -3.65 8.39 -12.35
N ILE A 57 -4.78 8.66 -13.00
CA ILE A 57 -5.49 7.64 -13.79
C ILE A 57 -4.59 7.06 -14.88
N VAL A 58 -3.89 7.94 -15.61
CA VAL A 58 -2.96 7.56 -16.68
C VAL A 58 -1.80 6.73 -16.15
N HIS A 59 -1.27 7.07 -14.98
CA HIS A 59 -0.20 6.31 -14.32
C HIS A 59 -0.66 4.89 -14.02
N GLU A 60 -1.77 4.74 -13.29
CA GLU A 60 -2.30 3.41 -12.96
C GLU A 60 -2.72 2.63 -14.22
N ALA A 61 -3.26 3.31 -15.24
CA ALA A 61 -3.57 2.71 -16.53
C ALA A 61 -2.32 2.22 -17.28
N GLY A 62 -1.19 2.89 -17.10
CA GLY A 62 0.11 2.45 -17.58
C GLY A 62 0.49 1.08 -17.02
N HIS A 63 0.43 0.90 -15.69
CA HIS A 63 0.64 -0.42 -15.07
C HIS A 63 -0.29 -1.48 -15.64
N LEU A 64 -1.58 -1.13 -15.81
CA LEU A 64 -2.57 -2.03 -16.38
C LEU A 64 -2.19 -2.47 -17.80
N VAL A 65 -1.96 -1.54 -18.71
CA VAL A 65 -1.67 -1.84 -20.13
C VAL A 65 -0.39 -2.67 -20.23
N PHE A 66 0.71 -2.25 -19.61
CA PHE A 66 1.98 -2.96 -19.70
C PHE A 66 1.98 -4.28 -18.93
N GLY A 67 1.19 -4.39 -17.87
CA GLY A 67 0.93 -5.66 -17.19
C GLY A 67 0.21 -6.66 -18.10
N LEU A 68 -0.88 -6.24 -18.76
CA LEU A 68 -1.61 -7.11 -19.69
C LEU A 68 -0.70 -7.57 -20.85
N LEU A 69 0.09 -6.67 -21.42
CA LEU A 69 1.07 -6.99 -22.48
C LEU A 69 2.13 -8.00 -22.04
N THR A 70 2.42 -8.10 -20.74
CA THR A 70 3.39 -9.04 -20.18
C THR A 70 2.77 -10.30 -19.58
N GLY A 71 1.46 -10.48 -19.71
CA GLY A 71 0.72 -11.68 -19.27
C GLY A 71 0.18 -11.61 -17.84
N TYR A 72 0.17 -10.43 -17.22
CA TYR A 72 -0.51 -10.21 -15.94
C TYR A 72 -2.02 -10.20 -16.15
N LYS A 73 -2.76 -10.52 -15.09
CA LYS A 73 -4.23 -10.46 -15.07
C LYS A 73 -4.71 -9.36 -14.15
N PHE A 74 -5.71 -8.60 -14.59
CA PHE A 74 -6.32 -7.54 -13.79
C PHE A 74 -6.91 -8.07 -12.48
N VAL A 75 -6.66 -7.36 -11.37
CA VAL A 75 -7.25 -7.63 -10.04
C VAL A 75 -8.07 -6.44 -9.57
N SER A 76 -7.43 -5.28 -9.44
CA SER A 76 -8.12 -4.05 -9.04
C SER A 76 -7.44 -2.79 -9.58
N PHE A 77 -8.23 -1.73 -9.67
CA PHE A 77 -7.84 -0.39 -10.08
C PHE A 77 -8.42 0.60 -9.10
N ARG A 78 -7.59 1.46 -8.51
CA ARG A 78 -8.03 2.49 -7.57
C ARG A 78 -7.54 3.86 -8.00
N VAL A 79 -8.41 4.84 -7.81
CA VAL A 79 -8.09 6.27 -7.88
C VAL A 79 -8.77 6.95 -6.69
N PHE A 80 -7.96 7.51 -5.78
CA PHE A 80 -8.41 7.98 -4.47
C PHE A 80 -9.23 6.90 -3.73
N ASP A 81 -10.47 7.20 -3.36
CA ASP A 81 -11.35 6.27 -2.64
C ASP A 81 -12.14 5.36 -3.59
N PHE A 82 -12.12 5.60 -4.90
CA PHE A 82 -12.83 4.78 -5.87
C PHE A 82 -12.00 3.56 -6.26
N LYS A 83 -12.46 2.37 -5.91
CA LYS A 83 -11.80 1.10 -6.24
C LYS A 83 -12.71 0.25 -7.11
N LEU A 84 -12.27 -0.02 -8.33
CA LEU A 84 -12.82 -1.03 -9.22
C LEU A 84 -12.08 -2.35 -8.98
N GLU A 85 -12.79 -3.40 -8.63
CA GLU A 85 -12.21 -4.73 -8.42
C GLU A 85 -13.08 -5.81 -9.03
N LYS A 86 -12.52 -7.00 -9.24
CA LYS A 86 -13.31 -8.19 -9.58
C LYS A 86 -13.77 -8.88 -8.31
N ASP A 87 -15.04 -9.25 -8.27
CA ASP A 87 -15.56 -10.16 -7.25
C ASP A 87 -15.14 -11.61 -7.52
N ASP A 88 -15.51 -12.49 -6.59
CA ASP A 88 -15.35 -13.95 -6.66
C ASP A 88 -15.96 -14.57 -7.93
N ASN A 89 -16.97 -13.92 -8.52
CA ASN A 89 -17.65 -14.31 -9.75
C ASN A 89 -17.06 -13.65 -11.02
N ASN A 90 -15.88 -13.02 -10.91
CA ASN A 90 -15.22 -12.25 -11.98
C ASN A 90 -16.02 -11.05 -12.53
N LYS A 91 -17.04 -10.57 -11.82
CA LYS A 91 -17.79 -9.36 -12.18
C LYS A 91 -17.10 -8.14 -11.59
N PHE A 92 -17.20 -7.02 -12.30
CA PHE A 92 -16.66 -5.75 -11.82
C PHE A 92 -17.55 -5.15 -10.74
N LYS A 93 -16.94 -4.77 -9.63
CA LYS A 93 -17.56 -4.09 -8.50
C LYS A 93 -16.84 -2.79 -8.21
N LEU A 94 -17.59 -1.70 -8.11
CA LEU A 94 -17.08 -0.42 -7.66
C LEU A 94 -17.33 -0.27 -6.16
N ARG A 95 -16.30 0.08 -5.40
CA ARG A 95 -16.37 0.34 -3.95
C ARG A 95 -15.78 1.70 -3.62
N LEU A 96 -16.40 2.37 -2.65
CA LEU A 96 -15.83 3.54 -1.98
C LEU A 96 -15.07 3.05 -0.76
N GLN A 97 -13.74 3.12 -0.83
CA GLN A 97 -12.86 2.65 0.21
C GLN A 97 -11.70 3.63 0.40
N HIS A 98 -11.74 4.33 1.52
CA HIS A 98 -10.65 5.23 1.90
C HIS A 98 -9.40 4.45 2.30
N MET A 99 -8.29 4.71 1.61
CA MET A 99 -6.97 4.18 1.96
C MET A 99 -5.97 5.32 2.11
N ARG A 100 -5.60 5.60 3.36
CA ARG A 100 -4.71 6.72 3.69
C ARG A 100 -3.37 6.57 2.98
N GLY A 101 -2.94 7.63 2.30
CA GLY A 101 -1.64 7.69 1.63
C GLY A 101 -1.58 7.02 0.24
N THR A 102 -2.70 6.51 -0.28
CA THR A 102 -2.78 5.92 -1.63
C THR A 102 -3.56 6.86 -2.55
N LEU A 103 -2.89 7.46 -3.54
CA LEU A 103 -3.54 8.31 -4.55
C LEU A 103 -4.09 7.49 -5.72
N GLY A 104 -3.36 6.44 -6.11
CA GLY A 104 -3.72 5.47 -7.14
C GLY A 104 -3.17 4.10 -6.76
N GLN A 105 -3.78 3.05 -7.31
CA GLN A 105 -3.26 1.68 -7.18
C GLN A 105 -3.81 0.78 -8.28
N CYS A 106 -2.93 0.18 -9.08
CA CYS A 106 -3.25 -0.93 -9.97
C CYS A 106 -2.66 -2.23 -9.42
N LEU A 107 -3.50 -3.15 -8.97
CA LEU A 107 -3.06 -4.49 -8.58
C LEU A 107 -3.35 -5.47 -9.71
N MET A 108 -2.35 -6.30 -10.00
CA MET A 108 -2.42 -7.32 -11.04
C MET A 108 -1.81 -8.63 -10.56
N LYS A 109 -2.41 -9.75 -10.97
CA LYS A 109 -1.89 -11.10 -10.72
C LYS A 109 -0.77 -11.37 -11.73
N PRO A 110 0.46 -11.68 -11.28
CA PRO A 110 1.57 -11.98 -12.18
C PRO A 110 1.39 -13.35 -12.87
N PRO A 111 2.07 -13.58 -14.01
CA PRO A 111 2.26 -14.94 -14.53
C PRO A 111 3.05 -15.80 -13.53
N LYS A 112 3.02 -17.12 -13.72
CA LYS A 112 3.75 -18.07 -12.86
C LYS A 112 5.22 -17.67 -12.73
N TYR A 113 5.74 -17.72 -11.50
CA TYR A 113 7.15 -17.44 -11.26
C TYR A 113 8.04 -18.47 -11.92
N ILE A 114 9.02 -17.99 -12.69
CA ILE A 114 10.11 -18.79 -13.21
C ILE A 114 11.37 -17.97 -12.97
N GLU A 115 12.29 -18.55 -12.20
CA GLU A 115 13.55 -17.90 -11.82
C GLU A 115 14.30 -17.38 -13.04
N GLY A 116 14.77 -16.13 -12.95
CA GLY A 116 15.45 -15.44 -14.06
C GLY A 116 14.57 -15.07 -15.27
N LYS A 117 13.32 -15.54 -15.35
CA LYS A 117 12.38 -15.30 -16.48
C LYS A 117 11.13 -14.49 -16.09
N PHE A 118 10.99 -14.12 -14.82
CA PHE A 118 9.85 -13.34 -14.34
C PHE A 118 9.77 -11.95 -15.01
N ARG A 119 8.62 -11.64 -15.65
CA ARG A 119 8.42 -10.46 -16.50
C ARG A 119 7.88 -9.24 -15.73
N TYR A 120 8.63 -8.70 -14.79
CA TYR A 120 8.15 -7.59 -13.94
C TYR A 120 8.49 -6.19 -14.48
N LYS A 121 9.52 -6.05 -15.33
CA LYS A 121 10.09 -4.75 -15.68
C LYS A 121 9.10 -3.80 -16.34
N LEU A 122 8.36 -4.26 -17.35
CA LEU A 122 7.37 -3.42 -18.03
C LEU A 122 6.16 -3.13 -17.15
N TYR A 123 5.73 -4.07 -16.31
CA TYR A 123 4.67 -3.83 -15.33
C TYR A 123 5.06 -2.68 -14.39
N LEU A 124 6.25 -2.72 -13.79
CA LEU A 124 6.72 -1.65 -12.89
C LEU A 124 7.00 -0.33 -13.61
N ALA A 125 7.57 -0.36 -14.82
CA ALA A 125 7.81 0.85 -15.60
C ALA A 125 6.52 1.44 -16.19
N GLY A 126 5.42 0.69 -16.16
CA GLY A 126 4.19 1.00 -16.88
C GLY A 126 3.60 2.35 -16.51
N GLY A 127 3.52 2.68 -15.22
CA GLY A 127 2.96 3.97 -14.78
C GLY A 127 3.80 5.17 -15.20
N VAL A 128 5.13 5.07 -15.07
CA VAL A 128 6.06 6.09 -15.57
C VAL A 128 5.91 6.29 -17.08
N LEU A 129 5.90 5.20 -17.85
CA LEU A 129 5.72 5.25 -19.31
C LEU A 129 4.35 5.83 -19.68
N GLY A 130 3.29 5.46 -18.97
CA GLY A 130 1.95 5.99 -19.14
C GLY A 130 1.91 7.51 -19.02
N ASN A 131 2.47 8.07 -17.95
CA ASN A 131 2.53 9.52 -17.77
C ASN A 131 3.31 10.21 -18.91
N LEU A 132 4.49 9.70 -19.27
CA LEU A 132 5.32 10.32 -20.28
C LEU A 132 4.68 10.26 -21.67
N ILE A 133 4.13 9.11 -22.06
CA ILE A 133 3.46 8.93 -23.36
C ILE A 133 2.24 9.85 -23.44
N PHE A 134 1.41 9.91 -22.39
CA PHE A 134 0.23 10.76 -22.38
C PHE A 134 0.61 12.25 -22.41
N SER A 135 1.61 12.67 -21.64
CA SER A 135 2.10 14.06 -21.66
C SER A 135 2.61 14.46 -23.04
N VAL A 136 3.33 13.60 -23.74
CA VAL A 136 3.76 13.88 -25.12
C VAL A 136 2.55 13.94 -26.05
N ALA A 137 1.65 12.96 -25.98
CA ALA A 137 0.48 12.89 -26.86
C ALA A 137 -0.46 14.10 -26.72
N ILE A 138 -0.84 14.47 -25.49
CA ILE A 138 -1.77 15.58 -25.25
C ILE A 138 -1.19 16.93 -25.68
N TRP A 139 0.13 17.09 -25.55
CA TRP A 139 0.84 18.28 -26.02
C TRP A 139 0.73 18.46 -27.54
N PHE A 140 0.91 17.37 -28.31
CA PHE A 140 0.80 17.41 -29.77
C PHE A 140 -0.64 17.55 -30.26
N ILE A 141 -1.62 17.00 -29.55
CA ILE A 141 -3.03 17.06 -29.95
C ILE A 141 -3.63 18.45 -29.71
N TYR A 142 -3.34 19.07 -28.58
CA TYR A 142 -3.94 20.36 -28.21
C TYR A 142 -2.95 21.23 -27.43
N PRO A 143 -1.99 21.91 -28.11
CA PRO A 143 -1.01 22.76 -27.45
C PRO A 143 -1.66 24.04 -26.92
N SER A 144 -1.75 24.18 -25.60
CA SER A 144 -2.29 25.36 -24.92
C SER A 144 -1.61 25.54 -23.56
N ILE A 145 -1.78 26.71 -22.93
CA ILE A 145 -1.26 26.94 -21.58
C ILE A 145 -1.87 25.98 -20.55
N TYR A 146 -3.14 25.59 -20.75
CA TYR A 146 -3.88 24.68 -19.88
C TYR A 146 -3.36 23.25 -19.98
N THR A 147 -3.20 22.74 -21.21
CA THR A 147 -2.61 21.42 -21.46
C THR A 147 -1.14 21.39 -21.06
N LEU A 148 -0.39 22.50 -21.18
CA LEU A 148 0.97 22.60 -20.67
C LEU A 148 1.03 22.29 -19.15
N MET A 149 0.06 22.76 -18.36
CA MET A 149 -0.01 22.43 -16.92
C MET A 149 -0.19 20.93 -16.70
N ILE A 150 -1.11 20.29 -17.43
CA ILE A 150 -1.35 18.83 -17.36
C ILE A 150 -0.08 18.05 -17.75
N VAL A 151 0.63 18.51 -18.78
CA VAL A 151 1.89 17.92 -19.26
C VAL A 151 2.98 18.00 -18.19
N MET A 152 3.18 19.17 -17.59
CA MET A 152 4.17 19.38 -16.54
C MET A 152 3.90 18.49 -15.33
N ILE A 153 2.64 18.38 -14.89
CA ILE A 153 2.24 17.48 -13.80
C ILE A 153 2.57 16.03 -14.15
N GLY A 154 2.28 15.59 -15.37
CA GLY A 154 2.61 14.23 -15.82
C GLY A 154 4.10 13.95 -15.84
N ILE A 155 4.91 14.88 -16.35
CA ILE A 155 6.37 14.75 -16.34
C ILE A 155 6.88 14.68 -14.90
N MET A 156 6.37 15.52 -14.00
CA MET A 156 6.72 15.48 -12.58
C MET A 156 6.36 14.15 -11.93
N PHE A 157 5.17 13.60 -12.17
CA PHE A 157 4.74 12.30 -11.64
C PHE A 157 5.55 11.14 -12.21
N GLY A 158 5.80 11.14 -13.52
CA GLY A 158 6.62 10.13 -14.17
C GLY A 158 8.04 10.11 -13.61
N ILE A 159 8.70 11.27 -13.50
CA ILE A 159 10.07 11.35 -12.97
C ILE A 159 10.10 11.00 -11.47
N SER A 160 9.15 11.49 -10.68
CA SER A 160 9.10 11.23 -9.24
C SER A 160 8.91 9.75 -8.92
N ASN A 161 8.14 9.02 -9.73
CA ASN A 161 7.98 7.57 -9.60
C ASN A 161 9.16 6.78 -10.19
N ALA A 162 9.86 7.32 -11.19
CA ALA A 162 11.06 6.69 -11.74
C ALA A 162 12.27 6.75 -10.79
N ILE A 163 12.42 7.84 -10.02
CA ILE A 163 13.54 8.02 -9.08
C ILE A 163 13.32 7.13 -7.85
N PRO A 164 14.23 6.19 -7.52
CA PRO A 164 14.04 5.26 -6.40
C PRO A 164 13.90 5.96 -5.03
N SER A 165 12.68 5.97 -4.49
CA SER A 165 12.38 6.65 -3.23
C SER A 165 11.17 6.07 -2.51
N GLY A 166 11.29 5.80 -1.20
CA GLY A 166 10.18 5.28 -0.40
C GLY A 166 9.59 4.01 -1.03
N PHE A 167 8.26 3.99 -1.20
CA PHE A 167 7.48 2.89 -1.75
C PHE A 167 6.98 3.18 -3.18
N ASN A 168 7.84 3.72 -4.05
CA ASN A 168 7.47 3.99 -5.44
C ASN A 168 7.97 2.90 -6.40
N ASP A 169 7.53 2.99 -7.65
CA ASP A 169 7.88 2.03 -8.70
C ASP A 169 9.39 1.93 -8.92
N GLY A 170 10.08 3.07 -8.95
CA GLY A 170 11.52 3.13 -9.13
C GLY A 170 12.29 2.39 -8.05
N MET A 171 11.83 2.46 -6.79
CA MET A 171 12.43 1.69 -5.70
C MET A 171 12.20 0.20 -5.88
N THR A 172 10.96 -0.21 -6.15
CA THR A 172 10.61 -1.62 -6.38
C THR A 172 11.36 -2.19 -7.58
N TYR A 173 11.49 -1.41 -8.65
CA TYR A 173 12.25 -1.76 -9.85
C TYR A 173 13.73 -1.93 -9.52
N LYS A 174 14.32 -0.98 -8.81
CA LYS A 174 15.72 -1.06 -8.36
C LYS A 174 15.97 -2.32 -7.55
N LEU A 175 15.20 -2.54 -6.47
CA LEU A 175 15.37 -3.72 -5.60
C LEU A 175 15.21 -5.02 -6.39
N SER A 176 14.19 -5.12 -7.24
CA SER A 176 13.96 -6.30 -8.09
C SER A 176 15.06 -6.52 -9.14
N THR A 177 15.84 -5.51 -9.51
CA THR A 177 16.99 -5.69 -10.42
C THR A 177 18.27 -6.10 -9.71
N GLN A 178 18.38 -5.88 -8.40
CA GLN A 178 19.61 -6.13 -7.64
C GLN A 178 19.83 -7.61 -7.33
N ASP A 179 18.78 -8.34 -6.99
CA ASP A 179 18.88 -9.77 -6.69
C ASP A 179 17.58 -10.53 -7.00
N GLU A 180 17.68 -11.86 -7.05
CA GLU A 180 16.55 -12.75 -7.34
C GLU A 180 15.55 -12.83 -6.18
N THR A 181 16.01 -12.66 -4.94
CA THR A 181 15.15 -12.66 -3.74
C THR A 181 14.10 -11.57 -3.83
N ASN A 182 14.47 -10.34 -4.17
CA ASN A 182 13.53 -9.23 -4.32
C ASN A 182 12.53 -9.44 -5.47
N LYS A 183 12.91 -10.13 -6.55
CA LYS A 183 11.97 -10.49 -7.62
C LYS A 183 10.95 -11.51 -7.15
N TYR A 184 11.42 -12.52 -6.41
CA TYR A 184 10.56 -13.53 -5.83
C TYR A 184 9.59 -12.92 -4.81
N VAL A 185 10.08 -12.02 -3.97
CA VAL A 185 9.24 -11.25 -3.03
C VAL A 185 8.17 -10.45 -3.77
N LEU A 186 8.55 -9.71 -4.82
CA LEU A 186 7.58 -8.95 -5.64
C LEU A 186 6.49 -9.88 -6.20
N TYR A 187 6.87 -11.01 -6.77
CA TYR A 187 5.92 -12.02 -7.25
C TYR A 187 4.99 -12.48 -6.12
N LEU A 188 5.55 -12.89 -4.99
CA LEU A 188 4.80 -13.45 -3.89
C LEU A 188 3.83 -12.42 -3.31
N THR A 189 4.26 -11.18 -3.09
CA THR A 189 3.38 -10.09 -2.62
C THR A 189 2.21 -9.86 -3.58
N LEU A 190 2.44 -9.86 -4.90
CA LEU A 190 1.35 -9.68 -5.86
C LEU A 190 0.39 -10.87 -5.89
N VAL A 191 0.89 -12.11 -5.77
CA VAL A 191 0.05 -13.30 -5.72
C VAL A 191 -0.75 -13.37 -4.41
N VAL A 192 -0.13 -13.13 -3.26
CA VAL A 192 -0.81 -13.06 -1.96
C VAL A 192 -1.91 -12.00 -1.98
N ASN A 193 -1.65 -10.81 -2.55
CA ASN A 193 -2.68 -9.78 -2.70
C ASN A 193 -3.83 -10.22 -3.61
N TYR A 194 -3.53 -10.93 -4.71
CA TYR A 194 -4.57 -11.50 -5.57
C TYR A 194 -5.44 -12.50 -4.80
N TYR A 195 -4.84 -13.44 -4.08
CA TYR A 195 -5.56 -14.42 -3.28
C TYR A 195 -6.43 -13.74 -2.22
N ALA A 196 -5.88 -12.75 -1.53
CA ALA A 196 -6.61 -11.97 -0.55
C ALA A 196 -7.83 -11.24 -1.16
N SER A 197 -7.71 -10.75 -2.40
CA SER A 197 -8.81 -10.10 -3.12
C SER A 197 -10.00 -11.02 -3.39
N ILE A 198 -9.74 -12.32 -3.60
CA ILE A 198 -10.77 -13.35 -3.83
C ILE A 198 -11.15 -14.12 -2.56
N GLY A 199 -10.77 -13.61 -1.38
CA GLY A 199 -11.18 -14.18 -0.09
C GLY A 199 -10.38 -15.40 0.36
N LYS A 200 -9.22 -15.66 -0.24
CA LYS A 200 -8.41 -16.87 -0.01
C LYS A 200 -7.02 -16.58 0.50
N SER A 201 -6.42 -17.52 1.23
CA SER A 201 -5.01 -17.50 1.59
C SER A 201 -4.17 -18.22 0.55
N TYR A 202 -3.14 -17.55 0.01
CA TYR A 202 -2.20 -18.21 -0.91
C TYR A 202 -1.35 -19.24 -0.17
N ILE A 203 -0.92 -18.93 1.04
CA ILE A 203 0.00 -19.78 1.81
C ILE A 203 -0.72 -21.04 2.31
N GLU A 204 -2.02 -20.95 2.65
CA GLU A 204 -2.82 -22.12 3.00
C GLU A 204 -3.02 -23.08 1.80
N GLU A 205 -3.26 -22.54 0.60
CA GLU A 205 -3.37 -23.38 -0.62
C GLU A 205 -2.00 -23.90 -1.10
N HIS A 206 -0.90 -23.26 -0.68
CA HIS A 206 0.49 -23.55 -1.11
C HIS A 206 1.47 -23.58 0.08
N PRO A 207 1.34 -24.56 0.99
CA PRO A 207 2.15 -24.64 2.20
C PRO A 207 3.66 -24.79 1.92
N GLU A 208 4.04 -25.31 0.75
CA GLU A 208 5.43 -25.38 0.28
C GLU A 208 6.10 -23.99 0.20
N GLU A 209 5.32 -22.94 -0.06
CA GLU A 209 5.84 -21.58 -0.15
C GLU A 209 6.20 -21.03 1.23
N LEU A 210 5.50 -21.46 2.30
CA LEU A 210 5.86 -21.10 3.67
C LEU A 210 7.24 -21.64 4.05
N GLU A 211 7.51 -22.91 3.71
CA GLU A 211 8.81 -23.52 3.98
C GLU A 211 9.91 -22.86 3.16
N LYS A 212 9.62 -22.46 1.93
CA LYS A 212 10.55 -21.66 1.12
C LYS A 212 10.85 -20.30 1.74
N ILE A 213 9.84 -19.59 2.26
CA ILE A 213 9.98 -18.30 2.95
C ILE A 213 10.90 -18.43 4.17
N LYS A 214 10.71 -19.46 4.99
CA LYS A 214 11.51 -19.67 6.21
C LYS A 214 12.98 -19.94 5.90
N ASN A 215 13.26 -20.65 4.81
CA ASN A 215 14.60 -21.07 4.41
C ASN A 215 15.31 -20.07 3.48
N LEU A 216 14.64 -18.97 3.09
CA LEU A 216 15.20 -17.97 2.19
C LEU A 216 16.31 -17.18 2.89
N LYS A 217 17.53 -17.28 2.35
CA LYS A 217 18.68 -16.50 2.83
C LYS A 217 18.56 -15.05 2.36
N ILE A 218 18.35 -14.13 3.30
CA ILE A 218 18.28 -12.69 3.03
C ILE A 218 19.65 -12.07 3.34
N GLU A 219 20.42 -11.75 2.30
CA GLU A 219 21.75 -11.13 2.48
C GLU A 219 21.66 -9.64 2.83
N LYS A 220 20.65 -8.95 2.30
CA LYS A 220 20.45 -7.50 2.46
C LYS A 220 18.98 -7.20 2.80
N PRO A 221 18.63 -7.21 4.10
CA PRO A 221 17.29 -6.87 4.54
C PRO A 221 16.86 -5.49 4.05
N ASN A 222 15.61 -5.41 3.62
CA ASN A 222 14.93 -4.20 3.18
C ASN A 222 13.42 -4.38 3.34
N TYR A 223 12.65 -3.33 3.07
CA TYR A 223 11.20 -3.40 3.28
C TYR A 223 10.48 -4.47 2.46
N ASN A 224 10.98 -4.83 1.26
CA ASN A 224 10.36 -5.93 0.52
C ASN A 224 10.57 -7.23 1.28
N THR A 225 11.80 -7.52 1.73
CA THR A 225 12.09 -8.76 2.44
C THR A 225 11.39 -8.84 3.80
N ASP A 226 11.15 -7.70 4.45
CA ASP A 226 10.34 -7.61 5.68
C ASP A 226 8.90 -8.10 5.44
N ALA A 227 8.34 -7.87 4.25
CA ALA A 227 7.01 -8.34 3.89
C ALA A 227 6.88 -9.87 3.93
N LEU A 228 7.98 -10.62 3.73
CA LEU A 228 7.97 -12.09 3.87
C LEU A 228 7.67 -12.53 5.29
N LYS A 229 8.24 -11.83 6.29
CA LYS A 229 7.97 -12.11 7.70
C LYS A 229 6.53 -11.77 8.07
N LEU A 230 6.00 -10.69 7.52
CA LEU A 230 4.59 -10.35 7.70
C LEU A 230 3.65 -11.40 7.08
N ILE A 231 3.98 -11.96 5.91
CA ILE A 231 3.23 -13.08 5.31
C ILE A 231 3.27 -14.34 6.20
N GLU A 232 4.44 -14.66 6.76
CA GLU A 232 4.59 -15.79 7.69
C GLU A 232 3.71 -15.63 8.94
N TYR A 233 3.72 -14.46 9.58
CA TYR A 233 2.93 -14.22 10.79
C TYR A 233 1.43 -14.04 10.51
N ASP A 234 1.07 -13.54 9.33
CA ASP A 234 -0.31 -13.51 8.84
C ASP A 234 -0.85 -14.94 8.68
N TYR A 235 -0.06 -15.88 8.15
CA TYR A 235 -0.46 -17.29 8.09
C TYR A 235 -0.72 -17.90 9.47
N TYR A 236 0.15 -17.69 10.47
CA TYR A 236 -0.12 -18.23 11.82
C TYR A 236 -1.38 -17.64 12.46
N GLN A 237 -1.70 -16.37 12.18
CA GLN A 237 -2.96 -15.76 12.62
C GLN A 237 -4.18 -16.45 12.00
N GLU A 238 -4.11 -16.81 10.72
CA GLU A 238 -5.20 -17.52 10.05
C GLU A 238 -5.53 -18.84 10.70
N GLN A 239 -4.49 -19.53 11.17
CA GLN A 239 -4.60 -20.82 11.86
C GLN A 239 -4.94 -20.67 13.35
N PHE A 240 -5.16 -19.43 13.84
CA PHE A 240 -5.35 -19.12 15.26
C PHE A 240 -4.17 -19.59 16.14
N GLU A 241 -2.99 -19.79 15.56
CA GLU A 241 -1.75 -20.09 16.26
C GLU A 241 -1.14 -18.80 16.84
N PHE A 242 -1.91 -18.08 17.65
CA PHE A 242 -1.58 -16.72 18.11
C PHE A 242 -0.28 -16.66 18.89
N GLU A 243 0.08 -17.69 19.66
CA GLU A 243 1.37 -17.73 20.37
C GLU A 243 2.56 -17.71 19.41
N LYS A 244 2.51 -18.50 18.32
CA LYS A 244 3.58 -18.51 17.31
C LYS A 244 3.65 -17.16 16.58
N ALA A 245 2.50 -16.61 16.21
CA ALA A 245 2.40 -15.31 15.58
C ALA A 245 2.97 -14.20 16.49
N TYR A 246 2.59 -14.19 17.76
CA TYR A 246 3.00 -13.21 18.74
C TYR A 246 4.51 -13.23 19.00
N HIS A 247 5.06 -14.38 19.37
CA HIS A 247 6.48 -14.50 19.70
C HIS A 247 7.37 -14.18 18.49
N GLY A 248 7.00 -14.69 17.31
CA GLY A 248 7.71 -14.39 16.07
C GLY A 248 7.65 -12.91 15.71
N LEU A 249 6.48 -12.29 15.75
CA LEU A 249 6.31 -10.88 15.43
C LEU A 249 7.04 -9.97 16.42
N LEU A 250 7.01 -10.30 17.71
CA LEU A 250 7.71 -9.54 18.75
C LEU A 250 9.23 -9.62 18.57
N GLN A 251 9.75 -10.80 18.28
CA GLN A 251 11.17 -10.98 17.95
C GLN A 251 11.53 -10.17 16.70
N PHE A 252 10.73 -10.27 15.64
CA PHE A 252 10.94 -9.52 14.40
C PHE A 252 10.95 -8.01 14.63
N TYR A 253 10.03 -7.48 15.45
CA TYR A 253 10.01 -6.06 15.83
C TYR A 253 11.29 -5.64 16.56
N LYS A 254 11.76 -6.44 17.52
CA LYS A 254 12.98 -6.15 18.30
C LYS A 254 14.25 -6.20 17.44
N GLU A 255 14.33 -7.12 16.49
CA GLU A 255 15.46 -7.27 15.57
C GLU A 255 15.48 -6.20 14.49
N ASN A 256 14.36 -5.53 14.22
CA ASN A 256 14.20 -4.55 13.15
C ASN A 256 13.73 -3.18 13.67
N PRO A 257 14.53 -2.50 14.52
CA PRO A 257 14.14 -1.20 15.09
C PRO A 257 14.04 -0.09 14.03
N ASP A 258 14.73 -0.25 12.90
CA ASP A 258 14.75 0.68 11.77
C ASP A 258 13.63 0.40 10.74
N MET A 259 12.62 -0.42 11.10
CA MET A 259 11.46 -0.69 10.27
C MET A 259 10.80 0.61 9.79
N ILE A 260 10.43 0.62 8.52
CA ILE A 260 9.73 1.74 7.92
C ILE A 260 8.41 2.03 8.64
N LEU A 261 8.06 3.31 8.74
CA LEU A 261 6.94 3.75 9.56
C LEU A 261 5.61 3.04 9.26
N PRO A 262 5.19 2.81 7.99
CA PRO A 262 3.95 2.07 7.73
C PRO A 262 3.94 0.67 8.32
N TYR A 263 5.04 -0.09 8.19
CA TYR A 263 5.12 -1.43 8.77
C TYR A 263 5.17 -1.35 10.29
N LYS A 264 5.93 -0.39 10.85
CA LYS A 264 6.00 -0.19 12.29
C LYS A 264 4.61 0.02 12.89
N ILE A 265 3.77 0.85 12.27
CA ILE A 265 2.39 1.09 12.72
C ILE A 265 1.55 -0.21 12.69
N GLU A 266 1.58 -0.95 11.58
CA GLU A 266 0.79 -2.19 11.46
C GLU A 266 1.28 -3.30 12.41
N VAL A 267 2.61 -3.44 12.56
CA VAL A 267 3.23 -4.38 13.50
C VAL A 267 2.89 -4.01 14.94
N SER A 268 2.99 -2.74 15.33
CA SER A 268 2.60 -2.28 16.68
C SER A 268 1.14 -2.58 16.98
N LYS A 269 0.23 -2.29 16.04
CA LYS A 269 -1.21 -2.60 16.20
C LYS A 269 -1.46 -4.10 16.40
N LEU A 270 -0.76 -4.93 15.64
CA LEU A 270 -0.89 -6.38 15.75
C LEU A 270 -0.24 -6.93 17.04
N LEU A 271 0.86 -6.34 17.50
CA LEU A 271 1.43 -6.65 18.82
C LEU A 271 0.50 -6.26 19.96
N ILE A 272 -0.20 -5.11 19.88
CA ILE A 272 -1.25 -4.75 20.84
C ILE A 272 -2.34 -5.83 20.86
N PHE A 273 -2.83 -6.25 19.68
CA PHE A 273 -3.83 -7.31 19.57
C PHE A 273 -3.40 -8.58 20.31
N PHE A 274 -2.18 -9.05 20.06
CA PHE A 274 -1.67 -10.27 20.71
C PHE A 274 -1.38 -10.09 22.20
N MET A 275 -0.76 -8.98 22.60
CA MET A 275 -0.44 -8.71 24.01
C MET A 275 -1.72 -8.66 24.85
N CYS A 276 -2.79 -8.01 24.36
CA CYS A 276 -4.07 -8.04 25.07
C CYS A 276 -4.60 -9.47 25.27
N LEU A 277 -4.43 -10.36 24.27
CA LEU A 277 -4.93 -11.73 24.33
C LEU A 277 -4.04 -12.69 25.16
N LEU A 278 -2.72 -12.52 25.11
CA LEU A 278 -1.75 -13.53 25.54
C LEU A 278 -0.79 -13.04 26.64
N ASP A 279 -0.40 -11.77 26.62
CA ASP A 279 0.67 -11.23 27.49
C ASP A 279 0.37 -9.77 27.88
N LYS A 280 -0.70 -9.57 28.66
CA LYS A 280 -1.19 -8.22 29.01
C LYS A 280 -0.24 -7.44 29.93
N GLU A 281 0.68 -8.14 30.59
CA GLU A 281 1.68 -7.56 31.50
C GLU A 281 2.96 -7.14 30.77
N ASN A 282 3.03 -7.33 29.43
CA ASN A 282 4.19 -6.92 28.66
C ASN A 282 4.38 -5.40 28.75
N PRO A 283 5.57 -4.91 29.16
CA PRO A 283 5.80 -3.48 29.35
C PRO A 283 5.70 -2.66 28.05
N LEU A 284 5.84 -3.30 26.89
CA LEU A 284 5.70 -2.64 25.59
C LEU A 284 4.24 -2.33 25.21
N LEU A 285 3.26 -2.95 25.88
CA LEU A 285 1.85 -2.74 25.55
C LEU A 285 1.43 -1.27 25.72
N ASP A 286 1.77 -0.66 26.86
CA ASP A 286 1.47 0.74 27.12
C ASP A 286 2.24 1.69 26.18
N GLU A 287 3.49 1.35 25.85
CA GLU A 287 4.28 2.11 24.87
C GLU A 287 3.60 2.13 23.49
N PHE A 288 3.13 0.97 23.00
CA PHE A 288 2.46 0.88 21.70
C PHE A 288 1.11 1.59 21.66
N ILE A 289 0.31 1.48 22.73
CA ILE A 289 -0.99 2.17 22.83
C ILE A 289 -0.79 3.70 22.81
N ASN A 290 0.27 4.20 23.44
CA ASN A 290 0.54 5.62 23.58
C ASN A 290 1.42 6.23 22.48
N ASP A 291 2.05 5.42 21.63
CA ASP A 291 2.79 5.92 20.47
C ASP A 291 1.90 6.78 19.55
N SER A 292 2.39 7.97 19.21
CA SER A 292 1.61 8.98 18.49
C SER A 292 1.10 8.51 17.13
N PHE A 293 1.90 7.73 16.39
CA PHE A 293 1.52 7.22 15.07
C PHE A 293 0.51 6.08 15.18
N THR A 294 0.75 5.15 16.09
CA THR A 294 -0.14 4.01 16.37
C THR A 294 -1.49 4.49 16.87
N LYS A 295 -1.50 5.39 17.85
CA LYS A 295 -2.72 6.03 18.38
C LYS A 295 -3.48 6.82 17.33
N SER A 296 -2.80 7.54 16.43
CA SER A 296 -3.45 8.21 15.30
C SER A 296 -4.08 7.21 14.32
N SER A 297 -3.36 6.12 14.03
CA SER A 297 -3.83 5.07 13.13
C SER A 297 -5.10 4.38 13.67
N LEU A 298 -5.12 4.02 14.97
CA LEU A 298 -6.25 3.35 15.63
C LEU A 298 -7.56 4.16 15.65
N LYS A 299 -7.50 5.48 15.46
CA LYS A 299 -8.70 6.34 15.33
C LYS A 299 -9.38 6.23 13.97
N THR A 300 -8.70 5.69 12.97
CA THR A 300 -9.26 5.54 11.63
C THR A 300 -10.43 4.57 11.67
N ASN A 301 -11.52 4.89 10.96
CA ASN A 301 -12.73 4.09 10.93
C ASN A 301 -12.55 2.81 10.08
N ALA A 302 -11.84 1.83 10.63
CA ALA A 302 -11.54 0.53 10.03
C ALA A 302 -11.98 -0.61 10.97
N PRO A 303 -12.52 -1.72 10.44
CA PRO A 303 -12.93 -2.89 11.23
C PRO A 303 -11.82 -3.41 12.17
N GLN A 304 -10.61 -3.59 11.65
CA GLN A 304 -9.43 -4.06 12.40
C GLN A 304 -9.17 -3.20 13.63
N ASN A 305 -9.26 -1.88 13.46
CA ASN A 305 -9.02 -0.94 14.55
C ASN A 305 -10.13 -1.03 15.61
N LYS A 306 -11.38 -1.32 15.24
CA LYS A 306 -12.47 -1.52 16.20
C LYS A 306 -12.21 -2.76 17.05
N THR A 307 -11.76 -3.84 16.44
CA THR A 307 -11.40 -5.08 17.15
C THR A 307 -10.22 -4.90 18.09
N ILE A 308 -9.17 -4.20 17.65
CA ILE A 308 -8.02 -3.89 18.53
C ILE A 308 -8.46 -2.98 19.69
N ASN A 309 -9.24 -1.93 19.42
CA ASN A 309 -9.75 -1.07 20.48
C ASN A 309 -10.66 -1.83 21.45
N ALA A 310 -11.45 -2.81 20.97
CA ALA A 310 -12.25 -3.67 21.85
C ALA A 310 -11.38 -4.50 22.80
N LEU A 311 -10.27 -5.06 22.31
CA LEU A 311 -9.29 -5.76 23.16
C LEU A 311 -8.67 -4.85 24.21
N ILE A 312 -8.32 -3.60 23.85
CA ILE A 312 -7.80 -2.60 24.80
C ILE A 312 -8.87 -2.31 25.87
N GLU A 313 -10.11 -2.02 25.46
CA GLU A 313 -11.19 -1.73 26.43
C GLU A 313 -11.42 -2.90 27.39
N TRP A 314 -11.43 -4.13 26.88
CA TRP A 314 -11.65 -5.32 27.70
C TRP A 314 -10.47 -5.62 28.63
N LYS A 315 -9.24 -5.70 28.11
CA LYS A 315 -8.08 -6.24 28.83
C LYS A 315 -7.23 -5.20 29.54
N VAL A 316 -7.27 -3.94 29.12
CA VAL A 316 -6.52 -2.83 29.73
C VAL A 316 -7.45 -1.96 30.59
N ASN A 317 -8.59 -1.54 30.04
CA ASN A 317 -9.52 -0.65 30.74
C ASN A 317 -10.56 -1.40 31.60
N ASN A 318 -10.58 -2.73 31.57
CA ASN A 318 -11.54 -3.57 32.29
C ASN A 318 -13.01 -3.23 31.98
N ASN A 319 -13.30 -2.88 30.72
CA ASN A 319 -14.62 -2.48 30.23
C ASN A 319 -15.14 -3.45 29.14
N PRO A 320 -15.67 -4.62 29.52
CA PRO A 320 -16.17 -5.62 28.57
C PRO A 320 -17.44 -5.17 27.82
N GLU A 321 -18.24 -4.27 28.39
CA GLU A 321 -19.45 -3.74 27.72
C GLU A 321 -19.06 -2.87 26.53
N ARG A 322 -18.15 -1.92 26.72
CA ARG A 322 -17.66 -1.08 25.63
C ARG A 322 -16.91 -1.91 24.57
N ALA A 323 -16.18 -2.94 24.99
CA ALA A 323 -15.55 -3.87 24.07
C ALA A 323 -16.56 -4.55 23.14
N LEU A 324 -17.66 -5.07 23.68
CA LEU A 324 -18.74 -5.69 22.88
C LEU A 324 -19.39 -4.69 21.91
N GLU A 325 -19.62 -3.44 22.34
CA GLU A 325 -20.11 -2.39 21.45
C GLU A 325 -19.15 -2.13 20.28
N LEU A 326 -17.85 -2.02 20.54
CA LEU A 326 -16.83 -1.81 19.52
C LEU A 326 -16.76 -2.98 18.53
N LEU A 327 -16.89 -4.22 19.00
CA LEU A 327 -16.95 -5.41 18.14
C LEU A 327 -18.16 -5.36 17.19
N GLU A 328 -19.33 -4.98 17.68
CA GLU A 328 -20.53 -4.83 16.84
C GLU A 328 -20.44 -3.62 15.90
N GLU A 329 -19.84 -2.51 16.33
CA GLU A 329 -19.50 -1.39 15.47
C GLU A 329 -18.58 -1.83 14.32
N GLY A 330 -17.55 -2.61 14.61
CA GLY A 330 -16.63 -3.19 13.62
C GLY A 330 -17.34 -4.12 12.64
N ARG A 331 -18.22 -4.99 13.14
CA ARG A 331 -19.01 -5.94 12.32
C ARG A 331 -19.87 -5.23 11.28
N LYS A 332 -20.46 -4.08 11.63
CA LYS A 332 -21.31 -3.27 10.72
C LYS A 332 -20.56 -2.64 9.55
N ILE A 333 -19.23 -2.52 9.63
CA ILE A 333 -18.40 -1.88 8.59
C ILE A 333 -17.37 -2.82 7.98
N LEU A 334 -17.58 -4.14 8.08
CA LEU A 334 -16.71 -5.18 7.51
C LEU A 334 -16.42 -4.97 6.02
N ASP A 335 -17.37 -4.37 5.29
CA ASP A 335 -17.22 -3.97 3.89
C ASP A 335 -16.17 -2.86 3.67
N LYS A 336 -15.55 -2.32 4.72
CA LYS A 336 -14.41 -1.39 4.63
C LYS A 336 -13.05 -2.08 4.68
N CYS A 337 -13.01 -3.39 4.96
CA CYS A 337 -11.77 -4.16 4.93
C CYS A 337 -11.04 -4.07 3.56
N PRO A 338 -9.69 -4.06 3.54
CA PRO A 338 -8.88 -3.81 2.34
C PRO A 338 -9.16 -4.79 1.19
N ASN A 339 -9.53 -6.01 1.53
CA ASN A 339 -9.85 -7.10 0.60
C ASN A 339 -10.82 -8.09 1.26
N LEU A 340 -11.37 -9.02 0.47
CA LEU A 340 -12.37 -9.97 0.93
C LEU A 340 -11.82 -10.93 2.00
N ARG A 341 -10.54 -11.33 1.90
CA ARG A 341 -9.91 -12.20 2.90
C ARG A 341 -9.85 -11.51 4.27
N ALA A 342 -9.42 -10.25 4.30
CA ALA A 342 -9.40 -9.45 5.52
C ALA A 342 -10.80 -9.27 6.10
N GLN A 343 -11.83 -9.16 5.26
CA GLN A 343 -13.22 -9.14 5.72
C GLN A 343 -13.61 -10.45 6.43
N ILE A 344 -13.32 -11.59 5.81
CA ILE A 344 -13.62 -12.92 6.36
C ILE A 344 -12.87 -13.15 7.67
N MET A 345 -11.57 -12.83 7.71
CA MET A 345 -10.75 -13.03 8.91
C MET A 345 -11.17 -12.11 10.05
N GLU A 346 -11.48 -10.85 9.75
CA GLU A 346 -11.97 -9.91 10.75
C GLU A 346 -13.27 -10.40 11.40
N GLU A 347 -14.21 -10.92 10.61
CA GLU A 347 -15.43 -11.50 11.14
C GLU A 347 -15.16 -12.68 12.10
N LYS A 348 -14.17 -13.53 11.77
CA LYS A 348 -13.73 -14.61 12.66
C LYS A 348 -13.13 -14.07 13.97
N TYR A 349 -12.28 -13.04 13.90
CA TYR A 349 -11.68 -12.43 15.09
C TYR A 349 -12.72 -11.77 15.99
N ILE A 350 -13.67 -11.03 15.41
CA ILE A 350 -14.77 -10.41 16.16
C ILE A 350 -15.57 -11.48 16.91
N SER A 351 -15.93 -12.57 16.23
CA SER A 351 -16.68 -13.67 16.85
C SER A 351 -15.87 -14.37 17.95
N TYR A 352 -14.60 -14.66 17.69
CA TYR A 352 -13.71 -15.29 18.66
C TYR A 352 -13.54 -14.46 19.94
N ILE A 353 -13.27 -13.15 19.80
CA ILE A 353 -13.08 -12.26 20.95
C ILE A 353 -14.39 -12.08 21.72
N LYS A 354 -15.53 -11.95 21.02
CA LYS A 354 -16.85 -11.90 21.64
C LYS A 354 -17.10 -13.13 22.51
N ASP A 355 -16.81 -14.33 21.99
CA ASP A 355 -16.99 -15.58 22.73
C ASP A 355 -16.09 -15.65 23.97
N LEU A 356 -14.86 -15.12 23.91
CA LEU A 356 -13.98 -15.04 25.08
C LEU A 356 -14.52 -14.06 26.13
N ILE A 357 -14.97 -12.86 25.73
CA ILE A 357 -15.57 -11.88 26.65
C ILE A 357 -16.79 -12.48 27.36
N MET A 358 -17.63 -13.19 26.61
CA MET A 358 -18.86 -13.79 27.15
C MET A 358 -18.59 -14.97 28.09
N LYS A 359 -17.42 -15.62 28.02
CA LYS A 359 -17.00 -16.68 28.95
C LYS A 359 -16.42 -16.14 30.27
N GLU A 360 -15.93 -14.91 30.26
CA GLU A 360 -15.39 -14.24 31.46
C GLU A 360 -16.47 -13.47 32.26
N LYS A 361 -17.65 -13.24 31.66
CA LYS A 361 -18.86 -12.75 32.34
C LYS A 361 -19.58 -13.89 33.04
#